data_AF-F0Y9D8-F1
#
_entry.id   AF-F0Y9D8-F1
#
_cell.length_a   1.000
_cell.length_b   1.000
_cell.length_c   1.000
_cell.angle_alpha   90.00
_cell.angle_beta   90.00
_cell.angle_gamma   90.00
#
_symmetry.space_group_name_H-M   'P 1'
#
loop_
_entity.id
_entity.type
_entity.pdbx_description
1 polymer ?
#
loop_
_entity_poly.entity_id
_entity_poly.type
_entity_poly.pdbx_seq_one_letter_code
_entity_poly.pdbx_strand_id
1 'polypeptide(L)'
;MLLARRCARVALTRRHAWPRCISSDFGARNGTPISNKGAVLGAVDDALGVGRPPDLEVLLTEHLTDVSTPFSEAVHAGLLRYGHVAVRYTTSDGAQRVMNILGGVEGADMVNFVDPSDYVYGTRGWETYAQQGGAYNRDFVGLRVERCSPGAIDAMHAFFEALDVRTKIDVGAARFQLVEARLGALADQVPPPFGDALRRGLDGVRRSTEFLSRGDDGGDADDLLARGRRVVGDVRRARWTAGNCAQWTSSGVVFAGLLKRRRLFPKAILIELLESEYLRHGRPDNVHVVVYKHVAHAPPYMPKYRPLRPSYVHPLNPVRNHVYGNMEAFADVVVEVPAGSDAAVVSRNPSPRRPPRWMPYWRAAVIGGPTLVLVGAVDHIGPMGPMAAAIWLGANWWLH
;
A
#
# COMPACT_ATOMS: atom_id res chain seq x y z
N MET A 1 56.10 8.50 -17.94
CA MET A 1 55.42 8.17 -16.67
C MET A 1 53.92 8.00 -16.95
N LEU A 2 53.49 6.76 -17.23
CA LEU A 2 52.10 6.39 -17.52
C LEU A 2 51.64 5.40 -16.44
N LEU A 3 50.70 5.84 -15.61
CA LEU A 3 50.18 5.09 -14.46
C LEU A 3 49.14 4.05 -14.93
N ALA A 4 49.56 2.79 -14.97
CA ALA A 4 48.69 1.63 -15.18
C ALA A 4 47.84 1.38 -13.91
N ARG A 5 46.56 1.76 -13.94
CA ARG A 5 45.57 1.33 -12.93
C ARG A 5 45.10 -0.09 -13.26
N ARG A 6 45.53 -1.05 -12.44
CA ARG A 6 45.04 -2.44 -12.42
C ARG A 6 43.55 -2.47 -12.08
N CYS A 7 42.69 -2.75 -13.07
CA CYS A 7 41.35 -3.26 -12.82
C CYS A 7 41.44 -4.71 -12.35
N ALA A 8 41.40 -4.94 -11.04
CA ALA A 8 41.18 -6.27 -10.49
C ALA A 8 39.73 -6.69 -10.81
N ARG A 9 39.56 -7.46 -11.90
CA ARG A 9 38.33 -8.24 -12.11
C ARG A 9 38.24 -9.27 -10.99
N VAL A 10 37.35 -9.04 -10.03
CA VAL A 10 36.91 -10.08 -9.10
C VAL A 10 36.15 -11.11 -9.93
N ALA A 11 36.88 -12.14 -10.38
CA ALA A 11 36.27 -13.33 -10.94
C ALA A 11 35.60 -14.09 -9.79
N LEU A 12 34.31 -13.82 -9.57
CA LEU A 12 33.43 -14.67 -8.78
C LEU A 12 33.44 -16.05 -9.43
N THR A 13 34.28 -16.95 -8.91
CA THR A 13 34.26 -18.37 -9.25
C THR A 13 32.87 -18.90 -8.93
N ARG A 14 32.03 -19.06 -9.97
CA ARG A 14 30.80 -19.84 -9.94
C ARG A 14 31.19 -21.28 -9.64
N ARG A 15 31.37 -21.63 -8.37
CA ARG A 15 31.31 -23.03 -7.95
C ARG A 15 29.91 -23.50 -8.31
N HIS A 16 29.82 -24.48 -9.21
CA HIS A 16 28.58 -25.23 -9.44
C HIS A 16 28.23 -25.95 -8.14
N ALA A 17 27.48 -25.25 -7.28
CA ALA A 17 26.83 -25.87 -6.15
C ALA A 17 25.84 -26.88 -6.71
N TRP A 18 25.99 -28.14 -6.31
CA TRP A 18 25.00 -29.16 -6.56
C TRP A 18 23.63 -28.66 -6.11
N PRO A 19 22.54 -28.93 -6.86
CA PRO A 19 21.21 -28.51 -6.45
C PRO A 19 20.95 -29.06 -5.06
N ARG A 20 20.85 -28.17 -4.06
CA ARG A 20 20.39 -28.58 -2.73
C ARG A 20 18.95 -29.05 -2.90
N CYS A 21 18.62 -30.22 -2.36
CA CYS A 21 17.23 -30.64 -2.24
C CYS A 21 16.50 -29.59 -1.41
N ILE A 22 15.51 -28.93 -2.02
CA ILE A 22 14.60 -28.05 -1.30
C ILE A 22 13.84 -28.89 -0.26
N SER A 23 13.66 -28.34 0.95
CA SER A 23 12.87 -29.00 1.98
C SER A 23 11.44 -29.27 1.49
N SER A 24 10.85 -30.40 1.88
CA SER A 24 9.48 -30.76 1.49
C SER A 24 8.42 -29.79 2.04
N ASP A 25 8.76 -29.00 3.06
CA ASP A 25 7.91 -27.99 3.68
C ASP A 25 8.23 -26.54 3.24
N PHE A 26 9.08 -26.36 2.23
CA PHE A 26 9.54 -25.05 1.80
C PHE A 26 8.38 -24.12 1.42
N GLY A 27 8.34 -22.95 2.05
CA GLY A 27 7.32 -21.93 1.81
C GLY A 27 5.91 -22.32 2.26
N ALA A 28 5.71 -23.48 2.88
CA ALA A 28 4.43 -23.87 3.46
C ALA A 28 4.13 -23.05 4.72
N ARG A 29 2.86 -23.03 5.14
CA ARG A 29 2.45 -22.44 6.42
C ARG A 29 3.24 -23.08 7.57
N ASN A 30 3.94 -22.27 8.33
CA ASN A 30 4.89 -22.65 9.39
C ASN A 30 6.09 -23.50 8.94
N GLY A 31 6.30 -23.66 7.63
CA GLY A 31 7.40 -24.43 7.07
C GLY A 31 8.69 -23.64 6.93
N THR A 32 9.66 -24.19 6.19
CA THR A 32 10.98 -23.60 5.98
C THR A 32 10.91 -22.36 5.07
N PRO A 33 11.34 -21.17 5.51
CA PRO A 33 11.39 -19.98 4.66
C PRO A 33 12.58 -20.02 3.68
N ILE A 34 12.77 -18.98 2.87
CA ILE A 34 13.95 -18.87 2.02
C ILE A 34 15.23 -18.88 2.86
N SER A 35 16.26 -19.55 2.37
CA SER A 35 17.50 -19.80 3.10
C SER A 35 18.29 -18.52 3.39
N ASN A 36 18.10 -17.47 2.58
CA ASN A 36 18.72 -16.15 2.75
C ASN A 36 17.76 -15.05 3.22
N LYS A 37 16.66 -15.39 3.90
CA LYS A 37 15.63 -14.44 4.38
C LYS A 37 16.21 -13.21 5.08
N GLY A 38 17.16 -13.40 5.99
CA GLY A 38 17.76 -12.29 6.76
C GLY A 38 18.70 -11.39 5.97
N ALA A 39 19.15 -11.80 4.78
CA ALA A 39 20.12 -11.07 3.97
C ALA A 39 19.49 -10.41 2.72
N VAL A 40 18.31 -10.86 2.29
CA VAL A 40 17.71 -10.44 1.01
C VAL A 40 17.45 -8.94 0.93
N LEU A 41 16.99 -8.31 2.03
CA LEU A 41 16.71 -6.87 2.03
C LEU A 41 18.00 -6.03 1.98
N GLY A 42 19.08 -6.50 2.61
CA GLY A 42 20.40 -5.86 2.47
C GLY A 42 20.94 -6.00 1.04
N ALA A 43 20.73 -7.15 0.39
CA ALA A 43 21.10 -7.33 -1.01
C ALA A 43 20.30 -6.40 -1.97
N VAL A 44 19.07 -6.01 -1.62
CA VAL A 44 18.33 -4.95 -2.32
C VAL A 44 19.00 -3.59 -2.13
N ASP A 45 19.42 -3.25 -0.90
CA ASP A 45 20.14 -2.00 -0.61
C ASP A 45 21.45 -1.89 -1.41
N ASP A 46 22.19 -2.99 -1.51
CA ASP A 46 23.43 -3.10 -2.29
C ASP A 46 23.16 -2.97 -3.79
N ALA A 47 22.12 -3.63 -4.32
CA ALA A 47 21.76 -3.56 -5.74
C ALA A 47 21.33 -2.15 -6.17
N LEU A 48 20.68 -1.41 -5.28
CA LEU A 48 20.33 0.00 -5.48
C LEU A 48 21.54 0.94 -5.32
N GLY A 49 22.62 0.49 -4.66
CA GLY A 49 23.81 1.29 -4.40
C GLY A 49 23.63 2.32 -3.28
N VAL A 50 22.67 2.10 -2.38
CA VAL A 50 22.35 3.03 -1.28
C VAL A 50 23.15 2.66 -0.02
N GLY A 51 23.50 1.38 0.17
CA GLY A 51 24.35 0.90 1.27
C GLY A 51 23.72 1.02 2.67
N ARG A 52 22.41 1.30 2.74
CA ARG A 52 21.62 1.33 3.97
C ARG A 52 20.15 1.04 3.65
N PRO A 53 19.35 0.67 4.65
CA PRO A 53 17.93 0.53 4.46
C PRO A 53 17.22 1.87 4.18
N PRO A 54 16.03 1.85 3.57
CA PRO A 54 15.29 3.07 3.24
C PRO A 54 14.69 3.69 4.51
N ASP A 55 14.47 5.00 4.50
CA ASP A 55 13.71 5.67 5.56
C ASP A 55 12.25 5.19 5.56
N LEU A 56 11.65 5.05 4.36
CA LEU A 56 10.30 4.53 4.14
C LEU A 56 10.26 3.61 2.92
N GLU A 57 9.53 2.51 3.01
CA GLU A 57 9.12 1.69 1.88
C GLU A 57 7.63 1.35 2.00
N VAL A 58 6.82 1.80 1.05
CA VAL A 58 5.41 1.44 0.98
C VAL A 58 5.26 0.14 0.22
N LEU A 59 4.80 -0.90 0.90
CA LEU A 59 4.64 -2.24 0.36
C LEU A 59 3.20 -2.44 -0.12
N LEU A 60 2.99 -2.50 -1.43
CA LEU A 60 1.74 -2.91 -2.06
C LEU A 60 1.77 -4.41 -2.30
N THR A 61 0.82 -5.10 -1.71
CA THR A 61 0.53 -6.50 -1.97
C THR A 61 -0.58 -6.58 -3.01
N GLU A 62 -0.34 -7.27 -4.12
CA GLU A 62 -1.32 -7.36 -5.21
C GLU A 62 -2.59 -8.13 -4.80
N HIS A 63 -3.72 -7.81 -5.46
CA HIS A 63 -5.01 -8.40 -5.15
C HIS A 63 -5.08 -9.87 -5.56
N LEU A 64 -5.58 -10.70 -4.65
CA LEU A 64 -5.96 -12.09 -4.89
C LEU A 64 -7.48 -12.20 -4.90
N THR A 65 -8.02 -12.99 -5.82
CA THR A 65 -9.47 -13.22 -5.92
C THR A 65 -9.75 -14.71 -5.86
N ASP A 66 -10.79 -15.10 -5.11
CA ASP A 66 -11.41 -16.41 -5.22
C ASP A 66 -12.33 -16.40 -6.46
N VAL A 67 -11.89 -17.10 -7.50
CA VAL A 67 -12.60 -17.13 -8.79
C VAL A 67 -13.46 -18.38 -8.82
N SER A 68 -14.58 -18.32 -8.10
CA SER A 68 -15.56 -19.41 -8.09
C SER A 68 -16.52 -19.36 -9.28
N THR A 69 -16.76 -18.19 -9.88
CA THR A 69 -17.67 -18.02 -11.03
C THR A 69 -17.20 -16.89 -11.97
N PRO A 70 -17.59 -16.89 -13.27
CA PRO A 70 -17.29 -15.77 -14.17
C PRO A 70 -17.88 -14.43 -13.72
N PHE A 71 -19.04 -14.45 -13.05
CA PHE A 71 -19.66 -13.23 -12.52
C PHE A 71 -18.88 -12.66 -11.33
N SER A 72 -18.47 -13.51 -10.38
CA SER A 72 -17.60 -13.08 -9.28
C SER A 72 -16.27 -12.57 -9.81
N GLU A 73 -15.70 -13.21 -10.83
CA GLU A 73 -14.52 -12.69 -11.52
C GLU A 73 -14.75 -11.28 -12.08
N ALA A 74 -15.84 -11.06 -12.81
CA ALA A 74 -16.17 -9.77 -13.41
C ALA A 74 -16.40 -8.67 -12.35
N VAL A 75 -17.11 -8.99 -11.26
CA VAL A 75 -17.36 -8.05 -10.15
C VAL A 75 -16.06 -7.73 -9.43
N HIS A 76 -15.26 -8.74 -9.07
CA HIS A 76 -13.97 -8.52 -8.41
C HIS A 76 -13.02 -7.74 -9.31
N ALA A 77 -12.94 -8.08 -10.60
CA ALA A 77 -12.12 -7.38 -11.59
C ALA A 77 -12.62 -5.95 -11.87
N GLY A 78 -13.92 -5.68 -11.79
CA GLY A 78 -14.47 -4.34 -11.98
C GLY A 78 -14.29 -3.45 -10.75
N LEU A 79 -14.54 -4.00 -9.56
CA LEU A 79 -14.87 -3.20 -8.39
C LEU A 79 -13.98 -3.42 -7.17
N LEU A 80 -13.24 -4.53 -7.04
CA LEU A 80 -12.63 -4.88 -5.74
C LEU A 80 -11.09 -5.08 -5.81
N ARG A 81 -10.44 -4.61 -6.87
CA ARG A 81 -9.00 -4.81 -7.13
C ARG A 81 -8.12 -3.79 -6.46
N TYR A 82 -8.17 -3.72 -5.14
CA TYR A 82 -7.46 -2.65 -4.43
C TYR A 82 -6.10 -3.09 -3.91
N GLY A 83 -5.90 -4.41 -3.74
CA GLY A 83 -4.70 -4.95 -3.10
C GLY A 83 -4.70 -4.68 -1.60
N HIS A 84 -3.53 -4.76 -0.99
CA HIS A 84 -3.29 -4.45 0.41
C HIS A 84 -2.04 -3.59 0.54
N VAL A 85 -1.94 -2.78 1.60
CA VAL A 85 -0.75 -1.94 1.83
C VAL A 85 -0.25 -2.07 3.26
N ALA A 86 1.07 -2.11 3.38
CA ALA A 86 1.81 -1.95 4.62
C ALA A 86 2.95 -0.94 4.40
N VAL A 87 3.60 -0.50 5.48
CA VAL A 87 4.78 0.38 5.39
C VAL A 87 5.92 -0.20 6.19
N ARG A 88 7.05 -0.42 5.51
CA ARG A 88 8.35 -0.65 6.15
C ARG A 88 9.01 0.70 6.38
N TYR A 89 9.66 0.90 7.51
CA TYR A 89 10.41 2.13 7.78
C TYR A 89 11.54 1.88 8.76
N THR A 90 12.48 2.83 8.80
CA THR A 90 13.65 2.80 9.69
C THR A 90 13.60 4.03 10.61
N THR A 91 13.42 3.81 11.91
CA THR A 91 13.36 4.89 12.92
C THR A 91 14.75 5.46 13.22
N SER A 92 14.81 6.58 13.94
CA SER A 92 16.07 7.25 14.27
C SER A 92 17.06 6.40 15.08
N ASP A 93 16.57 5.38 15.79
CA ASP A 93 17.38 4.38 16.50
C ASP A 93 17.98 3.30 15.58
N GLY A 94 17.69 3.33 14.28
CA GLY A 94 18.13 2.35 13.28
C GLY A 94 17.26 1.09 13.20
N ALA A 95 16.22 0.96 14.04
CA ALA A 95 15.35 -0.20 14.02
C ALA A 95 14.44 -0.18 12.79
N GLN A 96 14.37 -1.31 12.09
CA GLN A 96 13.46 -1.50 10.97
C GLN A 96 12.18 -2.21 11.41
N ARG A 97 11.03 -1.71 10.95
CA ARG A 97 9.72 -2.31 11.26
C ARG A 97 8.84 -2.26 10.03
N VAL A 98 7.98 -3.25 9.86
CA VAL A 98 6.80 -3.17 9.00
C VAL A 98 5.59 -2.91 9.88
N MET A 99 4.89 -1.80 9.65
CA MET A 99 3.56 -1.58 10.18
C MET A 99 2.53 -2.10 9.19
N ASN A 100 1.69 -3.02 9.67
CA ASN A 100 0.61 -3.62 8.92
C ASN A 100 -0.73 -3.37 9.61
N ILE A 101 -1.73 -2.92 8.83
CA ILE A 101 -3.11 -2.73 9.30
C ILE A 101 -3.96 -3.90 8.83
N LEU A 102 -4.45 -4.71 9.75
CA LEU A 102 -5.34 -5.82 9.46
C LEU A 102 -6.76 -5.52 9.91
N GLY A 103 -7.69 -6.22 9.28
CA GLY A 103 -9.10 -6.03 9.51
C GLY A 103 -9.80 -7.35 9.58
N GLY A 104 -10.63 -7.52 10.61
CA GLY A 104 -11.63 -8.57 10.58
C GLY A 104 -11.10 -9.98 10.79
N VAL A 105 -9.97 -10.15 11.47
CA VAL A 105 -9.51 -11.49 11.81
C VAL A 105 -9.52 -11.67 13.31
N GLU A 106 -10.24 -12.70 13.73
CA GLU A 106 -10.39 -13.06 15.12
C GLU A 106 -9.02 -13.37 15.74
N GLY A 107 -8.74 -12.72 16.87
CA GLY A 107 -7.46 -12.86 17.58
C GLY A 107 -6.27 -12.11 16.98
N ALA A 108 -6.45 -11.37 15.87
CA ALA A 108 -5.40 -10.51 15.32
C ALA A 108 -5.61 -9.05 15.77
N ASP A 109 -4.53 -8.41 16.21
CA ASP A 109 -4.54 -6.96 16.44
C ASP A 109 -4.75 -6.21 15.11
N MET A 110 -5.44 -5.06 15.16
CA MET A 110 -5.60 -4.22 13.97
C MET A 110 -4.26 -3.67 13.49
N VAL A 111 -3.41 -3.21 14.43
CA VAL A 111 -2.08 -2.67 14.12
C VAL A 111 -1.04 -3.70 14.52
N ASN A 112 -0.15 -4.04 13.58
CA ASN A 112 0.90 -5.02 13.81
C ASN A 112 2.25 -4.43 13.43
N PHE A 113 3.25 -4.58 14.29
CA PHE A 113 4.64 -4.27 13.99
C PHE A 113 5.42 -5.57 13.81
N VAL A 114 5.97 -5.77 12.62
CA VAL A 114 6.59 -7.03 12.18
C VAL A 114 8.02 -6.76 11.72
N ASP A 115 8.92 -7.72 11.93
CA ASP A 115 10.23 -7.69 11.28
C ASP A 115 10.05 -7.67 9.75
N PRO A 116 10.76 -6.81 9.01
CA PRO A 116 10.59 -6.73 7.56
C PRO A 116 10.88 -8.03 6.81
N SER A 117 11.86 -8.81 7.25
CA SER A 117 12.20 -10.08 6.60
C SER A 117 11.13 -11.14 6.85
N ASP A 118 10.53 -11.14 8.05
CA ASP A 118 9.39 -11.99 8.37
C ASP A 118 8.11 -11.57 7.65
N TYR A 119 7.88 -10.28 7.44
CA TYR A 119 6.70 -9.82 6.71
C TYR A 119 6.73 -10.21 5.23
N VAL A 120 7.89 -10.05 4.56
CA VAL A 120 8.02 -10.32 3.12
C VAL A 120 8.25 -11.81 2.85
N TYR A 121 9.07 -12.49 3.67
CA TYR A 121 9.55 -13.85 3.42
C TYR A 121 9.41 -14.79 4.63
N GLY A 122 8.59 -14.43 5.61
CA GLY A 122 8.22 -15.32 6.71
C GLY A 122 7.11 -16.29 6.30
N THR A 123 7.18 -17.49 6.87
CA THR A 123 6.19 -18.56 6.72
C THR A 123 5.25 -18.66 7.94
N ARG A 124 5.40 -17.78 8.93
CA ARG A 124 4.67 -17.79 10.20
C ARG A 124 3.79 -16.55 10.32
N GLY A 125 2.78 -16.62 11.20
CA GLY A 125 1.93 -15.47 11.50
C GLY A 125 0.95 -15.08 10.40
N TRP A 126 0.69 -15.98 9.44
CA TRP A 126 -0.26 -15.74 8.34
C TRP A 126 -1.73 -15.72 8.79
N GLU A 127 -2.01 -16.01 10.06
CA GLU A 127 -3.35 -15.88 10.65
C GLU A 127 -3.45 -14.64 11.53
N THR A 128 -2.31 -14.09 11.94
CA THR A 128 -2.24 -12.95 12.83
C THR A 128 -1.75 -11.76 12.05
N TYR A 129 -0.46 -11.46 12.06
CA TYR A 129 0.11 -10.19 11.59
C TYR A 129 0.50 -10.14 10.10
N ALA A 130 0.54 -11.28 9.39
CA ALA A 130 1.03 -11.40 8.01
C ALA A 130 0.09 -12.20 7.09
N GLN A 131 -1.23 -11.96 7.19
CA GLN A 131 -2.28 -12.64 6.40
C GLN A 131 -2.10 -12.61 4.88
N GLN A 132 -1.22 -11.73 4.43
CA GLN A 132 -0.90 -11.51 3.05
C GLN A 132 -0.11 -12.70 2.48
N GLY A 133 0.53 -13.49 3.36
CA GLY A 133 1.29 -14.71 3.04
C GLY A 133 2.69 -14.44 2.52
N GLY A 134 3.16 -13.19 2.58
CA GLY A 134 4.42 -12.76 1.99
C GLY A 134 4.55 -13.12 0.51
N ALA A 135 5.78 -13.15 0.01
CA ALA A 135 6.12 -13.52 -1.36
C ALA A 135 5.74 -14.97 -1.71
N TYR A 136 5.30 -15.81 -0.76
CA TYR A 136 4.84 -17.18 -1.03
C TYR A 136 3.42 -17.26 -1.59
N ASN A 137 2.65 -16.17 -1.53
CA ASN A 137 1.27 -16.18 -1.98
C ASN A 137 1.02 -15.23 -3.16
N ARG A 138 1.89 -14.22 -3.34
CA ARG A 138 1.70 -13.16 -4.34
C ARG A 138 2.91 -12.25 -4.48
N ASP A 139 2.88 -11.46 -5.55
CA ASP A 139 3.83 -10.37 -5.79
C ASP A 139 3.63 -9.21 -4.81
N PHE A 140 4.74 -8.59 -4.43
CA PHE A 140 4.79 -7.31 -3.73
C PHE A 140 5.48 -6.27 -4.60
N VAL A 141 5.00 -5.05 -4.50
CA VAL A 141 5.64 -3.86 -5.07
C VAL A 141 5.99 -2.93 -3.91
N GLY A 142 7.27 -2.78 -3.62
CA GLY A 142 7.79 -1.79 -2.70
C GLY A 142 8.09 -0.48 -3.43
N LEU A 143 7.63 0.65 -2.89
CA LEU A 143 8.14 1.96 -3.26
C LEU A 143 8.96 2.52 -2.11
N ARG A 144 10.28 2.60 -2.30
CA ARG A 144 11.22 3.14 -1.35
C ARG A 144 11.38 4.64 -1.51
N VAL A 145 11.42 5.35 -0.40
CA VAL A 145 11.89 6.73 -0.28
C VAL A 145 13.14 6.68 0.59
N GLU A 146 14.30 6.94 -0.01
CA GLU A 146 15.56 6.71 0.67
C GLU A 146 15.79 7.72 1.79
N ARG A 147 15.53 9.01 1.54
CA ARG A 147 15.66 10.08 2.53
C ARG A 147 14.34 10.82 2.72
N CYS A 148 13.84 10.80 3.93
CA CYS A 148 12.73 11.62 4.40
C CYS A 148 13.25 12.84 5.17
N SER A 149 12.37 13.80 5.44
CA SER A 149 12.72 14.93 6.32
C SER A 149 13.06 14.42 7.73
N PRO A 150 14.03 15.03 8.44
CA PRO A 150 14.36 14.63 9.82
C PRO A 150 13.12 14.60 10.72
N GLY A 151 12.98 13.54 11.52
CA GLY A 151 11.85 13.32 12.43
C GLY A 151 10.53 12.89 11.77
N ALA A 152 10.43 12.85 10.44
CA ALA A 152 9.22 12.45 9.74
C ALA A 152 8.85 10.98 10.04
N ILE A 153 9.84 10.08 10.03
CA ILE A 153 9.62 8.66 10.29
C ILE A 153 9.22 8.41 11.75
N ASP A 154 9.89 9.05 12.71
CA ASP A 154 9.55 8.90 14.13
C ASP A 154 8.17 9.46 14.45
N ALA A 155 7.77 10.57 13.81
CA ALA A 155 6.41 11.09 13.89
C ALA A 155 5.37 10.07 13.36
N MET A 156 5.63 9.47 12.21
CA MET A 156 4.76 8.41 11.66
C MET A 156 4.73 7.17 12.56
N HIS A 157 5.86 6.76 13.14
CA HIS A 157 5.93 5.65 14.08
C HIS A 157 5.07 5.92 15.32
N ALA A 158 5.24 7.09 15.96
CA ALA A 158 4.44 7.50 17.11
C ALA A 158 2.93 7.55 16.80
N PHE A 159 2.56 7.95 15.58
CA PHE A 159 1.17 7.87 15.11
C PHE A 159 0.65 6.43 15.11
N PHE A 160 1.42 5.46 14.60
CA PHE A 160 1.01 4.07 14.57
C PHE A 160 0.98 3.42 15.95
N GLU A 161 1.91 3.74 16.85
CA GLU A 161 1.85 3.29 18.24
C GLU A 161 0.61 3.82 18.95
N ALA A 162 0.29 5.11 18.76
CA ALA A 162 -0.94 5.69 19.29
C ALA A 162 -2.19 5.02 18.72
N LEU A 163 -2.16 4.64 17.43
CA LEU A 163 -3.25 3.90 16.79
C LEU A 163 -3.40 2.49 17.39
N ASP A 164 -2.29 1.77 17.62
CA ASP A 164 -2.29 0.44 18.23
C ASP A 164 -2.90 0.48 19.64
N VAL A 165 -2.40 1.40 20.49
CA VAL A 165 -2.94 1.64 21.83
C VAL A 165 -4.43 1.96 21.78
N ARG A 166 -4.83 2.83 20.85
CA ARG A 166 -6.24 3.20 20.66
C ARG A 166 -7.12 2.00 20.30
N THR A 167 -6.64 1.06 19.50
CA THR A 167 -7.42 -0.13 19.15
C THR A 167 -7.58 -1.14 20.29
N LYS A 168 -6.74 -1.04 21.32
CA LYS A 168 -6.72 -1.97 22.46
C LYS A 168 -7.50 -1.45 23.67
N ILE A 169 -7.53 -0.13 23.88
CA ILE A 169 -8.14 0.48 25.07
C ILE A 169 -9.65 0.64 24.94
N ASP A 170 -10.13 0.98 23.74
CA ASP A 170 -11.52 1.37 23.53
C ASP A 170 -12.15 0.38 22.55
N VAL A 171 -13.21 -0.32 22.97
CA VAL A 171 -13.95 -1.32 22.18
C VAL A 171 -14.72 -0.61 21.07
N GLY A 172 -14.02 0.08 20.17
CA GLY A 172 -14.67 0.89 19.17
C GLY A 172 -13.98 2.09 18.57
N ALA A 173 -13.04 2.74 19.27
CA ALA A 173 -12.60 4.07 18.85
C ALA A 173 -11.94 4.09 17.47
N ALA A 174 -11.19 3.06 17.11
CA ALA A 174 -10.68 2.87 15.75
C ALA A 174 -11.10 1.48 15.26
N ARG A 175 -11.94 1.44 14.23
CA ARG A 175 -12.39 0.18 13.62
C ARG A 175 -11.83 0.06 12.22
N PHE A 176 -11.40 -1.15 11.89
CA PHE A 176 -11.24 -1.51 10.50
C PHE A 176 -12.64 -1.55 9.87
N GLN A 177 -12.82 -0.81 8.79
CA GLN A 177 -14.02 -0.92 7.97
C GLN A 177 -13.58 -0.98 6.52
N LEU A 178 -14.05 -2.02 5.83
CA LEU A 178 -13.83 -2.13 4.40
C LEU A 178 -14.50 -0.94 3.69
N VAL A 179 -14.03 -0.62 2.48
CA VAL A 179 -14.48 0.51 1.64
C VAL A 179 -15.98 0.49 1.36
N GLU A 180 -16.66 -0.61 1.68
CA GLU A 180 -18.08 -0.86 1.57
C GLU A 180 -18.98 0.28 2.08
N ALA A 181 -18.69 0.87 3.25
CA ALA A 181 -19.48 2.01 3.75
C ALA A 181 -19.34 3.27 2.87
N ARG A 182 -18.18 3.46 2.21
CA ARG A 182 -17.96 4.57 1.27
C ARG A 182 -18.43 4.24 -0.15
N LEU A 183 -18.42 2.97 -0.54
CA LEU A 183 -18.98 2.52 -1.81
C LEU A 183 -20.50 2.56 -1.78
N GLY A 184 -21.15 2.36 -0.63
CA GLY A 184 -22.57 2.64 -0.43
C GLY A 184 -22.88 4.11 -0.73
N ALA A 185 -22.12 5.03 -0.12
CA ALA A 185 -22.26 6.46 -0.38
C ALA A 185 -21.97 6.84 -1.84
N LEU A 186 -21.04 6.15 -2.51
CA LEU A 186 -20.79 6.33 -3.95
C LEU A 186 -21.95 5.78 -4.79
N ALA A 187 -22.54 4.64 -4.42
CA ALA A 187 -23.68 4.06 -5.10
C ALA A 187 -24.92 4.96 -5.03
N ASP A 188 -25.06 5.71 -3.94
CA ASP A 188 -26.12 6.71 -3.79
C ASP A 188 -25.91 7.96 -4.65
N GLN A 189 -24.67 8.20 -5.12
CA GLN A 189 -24.33 9.28 -6.04
C GLN A 189 -24.43 8.88 -7.52
N VAL A 190 -24.59 7.58 -7.82
CA VAL A 190 -24.71 7.08 -9.19
C VAL A 190 -26.19 6.90 -9.54
N PRO A 191 -26.69 7.47 -10.66
CA PRO A 191 -28.10 7.35 -11.04
C PRO A 191 -28.51 5.88 -11.27
N PRO A 192 -29.79 5.53 -10.99
CA PRO A 192 -30.37 4.30 -11.50
C PRO A 192 -30.24 4.20 -13.04
N PRO A 193 -30.03 3.01 -13.61
CA PRO A 193 -30.01 1.69 -12.97
C PRO A 193 -28.63 1.30 -12.38
N PHE A 194 -27.60 2.10 -12.59
CA PHE A 194 -26.22 1.75 -12.24
C PHE A 194 -25.97 1.79 -10.73
N GLY A 195 -26.54 2.77 -10.01
CA GLY A 195 -26.50 2.82 -8.55
C GLY A 195 -27.14 1.59 -7.91
N ASP A 196 -28.27 1.12 -8.45
CA ASP A 196 -28.98 -0.07 -7.94
C ASP A 196 -28.22 -1.36 -8.24
N ALA A 197 -27.57 -1.45 -9.40
CA ALA A 197 -26.67 -2.57 -9.71
C ALA A 197 -25.46 -2.58 -8.77
N LEU A 198 -24.88 -1.41 -8.47
CA LEU A 198 -23.76 -1.28 -7.54
C LEU A 198 -24.16 -1.65 -6.11
N ARG A 199 -25.31 -1.17 -5.61
CA ARG A 199 -25.85 -1.55 -4.28
C ARG A 199 -26.06 -3.06 -4.16
N ARG A 200 -26.69 -3.70 -5.15
CA ARG A 200 -26.88 -5.16 -5.15
C ARG A 200 -25.55 -5.93 -5.15
N GLY A 201 -24.54 -5.43 -5.86
CA GLY A 201 -23.19 -5.98 -5.82
C GLY A 201 -22.54 -5.83 -4.44
N LEU A 202 -22.67 -4.65 -3.83
CA LEU A 202 -22.17 -4.36 -2.49
C LEU A 202 -22.88 -5.19 -1.42
N ASP A 203 -24.19 -5.41 -1.50
CA ASP A 203 -24.92 -6.28 -0.57
C ASP A 203 -24.48 -7.76 -0.66
N GLY A 204 -23.93 -8.18 -1.81
CA GLY A 204 -23.28 -9.48 -1.96
C GLY A 204 -21.92 -9.56 -1.25
N VAL A 205 -21.14 -8.47 -1.32
CA VAL A 205 -19.86 -8.33 -0.59
C VAL A 205 -20.13 -8.22 0.91
N ARG A 206 -21.14 -7.44 1.31
CA ARG A 206 -21.52 -7.17 2.71
C ARG A 206 -21.88 -8.46 3.42
N ARG A 207 -22.71 -9.30 2.80
CA ARG A 207 -23.06 -10.62 3.35
C ARG A 207 -21.86 -11.56 3.46
N SER A 208 -20.79 -11.31 2.71
CA SER A 208 -19.53 -12.05 2.79
C SER A 208 -18.57 -11.46 3.84
N THR A 209 -18.80 -10.24 4.33
CA THR A 209 -17.96 -9.49 5.28
C THR A 209 -18.63 -9.26 6.65
N GLU A 210 -19.95 -9.45 6.81
CA GLU A 210 -20.76 -9.11 8.00
C GLU A 210 -20.58 -10.02 9.23
N PHE A 211 -19.44 -10.71 9.35
CA PHE A 211 -19.11 -11.55 10.52
C PHE A 211 -18.51 -10.75 11.71
N LEU A 212 -18.26 -9.44 11.60
CA LEU A 212 -17.19 -8.81 12.39
C LEU A 212 -17.50 -7.52 13.17
N SER A 213 -18.74 -7.19 13.53
CA SER A 213 -18.94 -6.01 14.41
C SER A 213 -20.27 -5.94 15.15
N ARG A 214 -20.25 -6.16 16.47
CA ARG A 214 -21.18 -5.54 17.45
C ARG A 214 -20.46 -5.24 18.77
N GLY A 215 -20.80 -4.10 19.37
CA GLY A 215 -20.38 -3.67 20.72
C GLY A 215 -20.54 -2.15 20.91
N ASP A 216 -21.28 -1.77 21.96
CA ASP A 216 -21.81 -0.45 22.36
C ASP A 216 -21.26 0.00 23.73
N ASP A 217 -21.57 1.26 24.11
CA ASP A 217 -21.58 1.93 25.44
C ASP A 217 -20.32 2.60 26.07
N GLY A 218 -20.31 3.95 26.02
CA GLY A 218 -20.35 4.90 27.18
C GLY A 218 -19.16 5.17 28.14
N GLY A 219 -18.74 6.45 28.29
CA GLY A 219 -18.13 7.01 29.54
C GLY A 219 -16.98 8.04 29.43
N ASP A 220 -17.11 9.19 30.15
CA ASP A 220 -16.40 10.50 30.04
C ASP A 220 -15.00 10.63 30.73
N ALA A 221 -14.32 11.75 30.46
CA ALA A 221 -12.88 11.99 30.58
C ALA A 221 -12.52 13.46 30.93
N ASP A 222 -11.63 13.62 31.92
CA ASP A 222 -10.83 14.81 32.27
C ASP A 222 -9.39 14.33 32.56
N ASP A 223 -8.26 15.01 32.33
CA ASP A 223 -7.91 16.37 31.93
C ASP A 223 -6.49 16.28 31.32
N LEU A 224 -6.25 17.05 30.26
CA LEU A 224 -5.19 16.72 29.33
C LEU A 224 -4.41 17.95 28.81
N LEU A 225 -3.36 18.23 29.58
CA LEU A 225 -1.97 18.38 29.13
C LEU A 225 -1.18 17.08 29.36
N ALA A 226 -0.88 16.25 28.38
CA ALA A 226 -1.42 16.23 27.04
C ALA A 226 -1.06 17.36 26.08
N ARG A 227 -0.17 17.05 25.17
CA ARG A 227 -0.55 17.16 23.75
C ARG A 227 -0.27 15.83 23.04
N GLY A 228 0.66 15.03 23.57
CA GLY A 228 0.78 13.58 23.26
C GLY A 228 -0.31 12.71 23.92
N ARG A 229 -0.56 12.86 25.23
CA ARG A 229 -1.76 12.26 25.84
C ARG A 229 -3.08 12.85 25.30
N ARG A 230 -3.05 13.94 24.50
CA ARG A 230 -4.26 14.60 23.97
C ARG A 230 -4.72 13.89 22.70
N VAL A 231 -3.81 13.26 21.96
CA VAL A 231 -4.15 12.25 20.95
C VAL A 231 -4.79 11.02 21.60
N VAL A 232 -4.39 10.65 22.81
CA VAL A 232 -4.94 9.51 23.60
C VAL A 232 -6.22 9.87 24.39
N GLY A 233 -6.44 11.13 24.76
CA GLY A 233 -7.64 11.59 25.45
C GLY A 233 -8.76 12.07 24.54
N ASP A 234 -8.40 12.65 23.40
CA ASP A 234 -9.35 12.77 22.30
C ASP A 234 -9.81 11.40 21.83
N VAL A 235 -9.16 10.27 22.18
CA VAL A 235 -9.69 8.92 21.86
C VAL A 235 -11.06 8.69 22.47
N ARG A 236 -11.28 9.09 23.74
CA ARG A 236 -12.56 8.87 24.42
C ARG A 236 -13.71 9.71 23.85
N ARG A 237 -13.39 10.85 23.21
CA ARG A 237 -14.37 11.70 22.50
C ARG A 237 -14.26 11.61 20.98
N ALA A 238 -13.32 10.82 20.47
CA ALA A 238 -13.09 10.72 19.04
C ALA A 238 -14.26 9.93 18.50
N ARG A 239 -15.13 10.66 17.79
CA ARG A 239 -16.13 10.06 16.92
C ARG A 239 -15.50 8.86 16.22
N TRP A 240 -16.15 7.72 16.39
CA TRP A 240 -15.91 6.46 15.72
C TRP A 240 -15.26 6.67 14.36
N THR A 241 -13.94 6.45 14.29
CA THR A 241 -13.21 6.57 13.03
C THR A 241 -13.05 5.19 12.45
N ALA A 242 -13.70 4.99 11.32
CA ALA A 242 -13.61 3.79 10.53
C ALA A 242 -12.70 4.02 9.31
N GLY A 243 -11.89 3.02 8.97
CA GLY A 243 -11.01 3.08 7.81
C GLY A 243 -10.50 1.71 7.41
N ASN A 244 -10.11 1.56 6.15
CA ASN A 244 -9.45 0.36 5.64
C ASN A 244 -7.92 0.46 5.84
N CYS A 245 -7.19 -0.58 5.43
CA CYS A 245 -5.72 -0.61 5.54
C CYS A 245 -5.06 0.59 4.84
N ALA A 246 -5.54 0.98 3.66
CA ALA A 246 -4.99 2.12 2.92
C ALA A 246 -5.22 3.46 3.61
N GLN A 247 -6.40 3.67 4.19
CA GLN A 247 -6.75 4.91 4.87
C GLN A 247 -5.90 5.09 6.12
N TRP A 248 -5.75 4.05 6.94
CA TRP A 248 -4.92 4.11 8.14
C TRP A 248 -3.44 4.26 7.81
N THR A 249 -2.94 3.45 6.86
CA THR A 249 -1.54 3.53 6.41
C THR A 249 -1.22 4.92 5.84
N SER A 250 -2.05 5.43 4.93
CA SER A 250 -1.85 6.77 4.35
C SER A 250 -2.03 7.88 5.39
N SER A 251 -2.77 7.67 6.48
CA SER A 251 -2.85 8.66 7.58
C SER A 251 -1.51 8.83 8.26
N GLY A 252 -0.78 7.75 8.53
CA GLY A 252 0.58 7.84 9.07
C GLY A 252 1.55 8.50 8.10
N VAL A 253 1.46 8.19 6.80
CA VAL A 253 2.31 8.82 5.77
C VAL A 253 2.00 10.32 5.59
N VAL A 254 0.73 10.73 5.75
CA VAL A 254 0.33 12.15 5.80
C VAL A 254 0.87 12.81 7.07
N PHE A 255 0.83 12.11 8.21
CA PHE A 255 1.36 12.61 9.47
C PHE A 255 2.88 12.87 9.39
N ALA A 256 3.62 12.04 8.64
CA ALA A 256 5.02 12.29 8.27
C ALA A 256 5.23 13.45 7.28
N GLY A 257 4.17 14.05 6.73
CA GLY A 257 4.27 15.11 5.72
C GLY A 257 4.72 14.62 4.34
N LEU A 258 4.75 13.30 4.09
CA LEU A 258 5.17 12.72 2.82
C LEU A 258 4.03 12.64 1.80
N LEU A 259 2.79 12.59 2.30
CA LEU A 259 1.58 12.73 1.49
C LEU A 259 0.79 13.97 1.91
N LYS A 260 0.17 14.62 0.93
CA LYS A 260 -0.71 15.78 1.18
C LYS A 260 -2.05 15.39 1.79
N ARG A 261 -2.53 14.18 1.49
CA ARG A 261 -3.86 13.71 1.88
C ARG A 261 -3.93 12.19 1.95
N ARG A 262 -4.89 11.71 2.74
CA ARG A 262 -5.17 10.29 2.92
C ARG A 262 -5.68 9.67 1.62
N ARG A 263 -5.45 8.37 1.45
CA ARG A 263 -5.85 7.58 0.29
C ARG A 263 -6.65 6.37 0.73
N LEU A 264 -7.68 6.06 -0.04
CA LEU A 264 -8.51 4.86 0.17
C LEU A 264 -8.02 3.65 -0.61
N PHE A 265 -7.15 3.86 -1.61
CA PHE A 265 -6.67 2.83 -2.50
C PHE A 265 -5.17 2.60 -2.25
N PRO A 266 -4.74 1.37 -1.90
CA PRO A 266 -3.35 1.01 -1.66
C PRO A 266 -2.37 1.56 -2.71
N LYS A 267 -2.62 1.26 -3.99
CA LYS A 267 -1.72 1.67 -5.08
C LYS A 267 -1.67 3.18 -5.29
N ALA A 268 -2.71 3.94 -4.93
CA ALA A 268 -2.67 5.39 -5.00
C ALA A 268 -1.61 6.01 -4.07
N ILE A 269 -1.31 5.37 -2.94
CA ILE A 269 -0.26 5.79 -2.00
C ILE A 269 1.10 5.73 -2.70
N LEU A 270 1.43 4.57 -3.30
CA LEU A 270 2.66 4.40 -4.07
C LEU A 270 2.75 5.43 -5.20
N ILE A 271 1.73 5.49 -6.07
CA ILE A 271 1.82 6.34 -7.26
C ILE A 271 1.96 7.83 -6.90
N GLU A 272 1.30 8.29 -5.83
CA GLU A 272 1.48 9.67 -5.40
C GLU A 272 2.86 9.97 -4.84
N LEU A 273 3.43 9.07 -4.03
CA LEU A 273 4.80 9.22 -3.53
C LEU A 273 5.81 9.20 -4.69
N LEU A 274 5.67 8.24 -5.60
CA LEU A 274 6.54 8.10 -6.77
C LEU A 274 6.53 9.36 -7.63
N GLU A 275 5.34 9.88 -7.96
CA GLU A 275 5.23 11.12 -8.73
C GLU A 275 5.67 12.35 -7.94
N SER A 276 5.45 12.40 -6.63
CA SER A 276 5.87 13.55 -5.82
C SER A 276 7.38 13.65 -5.76
N GLU A 277 8.07 12.55 -5.43
CA GLU A 277 9.53 12.51 -5.40
C GLU A 277 10.14 12.77 -6.78
N TYR A 278 9.66 12.04 -7.80
CA TYR A 278 10.25 12.09 -9.13
C TYR A 278 9.93 13.39 -9.88
N LEU A 279 8.66 13.81 -9.91
CA LEU A 279 8.22 14.94 -10.75
C LEU A 279 8.12 16.26 -10.00
N ARG A 280 7.60 16.26 -8.76
CA ARG A 280 7.36 17.52 -8.03
C ARG A 280 8.59 18.03 -7.31
N HIS A 281 9.33 17.13 -6.65
CA HIS A 281 10.54 17.46 -5.92
C HIS A 281 11.79 17.36 -6.79
N GLY A 282 11.70 16.70 -7.95
CA GLY A 282 12.84 16.51 -8.85
C GLY A 282 13.96 15.68 -8.20
N ARG A 283 13.60 14.71 -7.36
CA ARG A 283 14.53 13.83 -6.62
C ARG A 283 14.43 12.39 -7.12
N PRO A 284 14.77 12.09 -8.38
CA PRO A 284 14.64 10.75 -8.95
C PRO A 284 15.52 9.72 -8.22
N ASP A 285 16.68 10.13 -7.70
CA ASP A 285 17.60 9.26 -6.96
C ASP A 285 17.18 9.03 -5.50
N ASN A 286 16.06 9.62 -5.07
CA ASN A 286 15.51 9.45 -3.73
C ASN A 286 14.36 8.43 -3.68
N VAL A 287 13.97 7.89 -4.83
CA VAL A 287 12.81 7.01 -4.95
C VAL A 287 13.12 5.81 -5.84
N HIS A 288 12.82 4.61 -5.33
CA HIS A 288 13.07 3.36 -6.04
C HIS A 288 11.86 2.44 -5.97
N VAL A 289 11.58 1.73 -7.06
CA VAL A 289 10.58 0.66 -7.09
C VAL A 289 11.28 -0.68 -6.97
N VAL A 290 10.87 -1.48 -6.00
CA VAL A 290 11.36 -2.85 -5.79
C VAL A 290 10.20 -3.80 -6.01
N VAL A 291 10.39 -4.86 -6.78
CA VAL A 291 9.38 -5.91 -6.96
C VAL A 291 9.88 -7.20 -6.33
N TYR A 292 9.10 -7.74 -5.40
CA TYR A 292 9.34 -9.05 -4.79
C TYR A 292 8.36 -10.03 -5.44
N LYS A 293 8.90 -10.92 -6.28
CA LYS A 293 8.13 -11.89 -7.06
C LYS A 293 7.60 -13.02 -6.19
N HIS A 294 6.42 -13.49 -6.57
CA HIS A 294 5.80 -14.69 -6.03
C HIS A 294 6.71 -15.92 -6.21
N VAL A 295 6.91 -16.66 -5.13
CA VAL A 295 7.65 -17.93 -5.12
C VAL A 295 6.77 -19.05 -5.68
N ALA A 296 6.71 -19.13 -7.00
CA ALA A 296 5.72 -19.98 -7.71
C ALA A 296 5.81 -21.48 -7.41
N HIS A 297 6.97 -21.99 -6.97
CA HIS A 297 7.15 -23.41 -6.59
C HIS A 297 6.89 -23.69 -5.10
N ALA A 298 6.57 -22.69 -4.30
CA ALA A 298 6.06 -22.91 -2.95
C ALA A 298 4.55 -23.25 -3.00
N PRO A 299 4.05 -24.09 -2.08
CA PRO A 299 2.62 -24.37 -1.99
C PRO A 299 1.88 -23.07 -1.60
N PRO A 300 0.83 -22.67 -2.34
CA PRO A 300 0.11 -21.44 -2.02
C PRO A 300 -0.60 -21.57 -0.68
N TYR A 301 -0.48 -20.56 0.17
CA TYR A 301 -1.23 -20.49 1.42
C TYR A 301 -2.75 -20.49 1.18
N MET A 302 -3.17 -19.79 0.12
CA MET A 302 -4.56 -19.61 -0.26
C MET A 302 -4.84 -20.30 -1.60
N PRO A 303 -4.94 -21.65 -1.65
CA PRO A 303 -4.96 -22.41 -2.92
C PRO A 303 -6.15 -22.11 -3.83
N LYS A 304 -7.26 -21.59 -3.29
CA LYS A 304 -8.44 -21.16 -4.06
C LYS A 304 -8.26 -19.82 -4.76
N TYR A 305 -7.29 -19.04 -4.30
CA TYR A 305 -7.09 -17.68 -4.76
C TYR A 305 -6.05 -17.64 -5.86
N ARG A 306 -6.30 -16.83 -6.89
CA ARG A 306 -5.37 -16.66 -8.00
C ARG A 306 -5.00 -15.20 -8.20
N PRO A 307 -3.75 -14.89 -8.57
CA PRO A 307 -3.39 -13.57 -9.07
C PRO A 307 -4.02 -13.40 -10.45
N LEU A 308 -5.02 -12.53 -10.56
CA LEU A 308 -5.72 -12.32 -11.84
C LEU A 308 -5.04 -11.25 -12.70
N ARG A 309 -4.96 -10.03 -12.17
CA ARG A 309 -4.34 -8.87 -12.84
C ARG A 309 -4.04 -7.78 -11.79
N PRO A 310 -3.27 -6.74 -12.16
CA PRO A 310 -2.80 -5.73 -11.23
C PRO A 310 -3.93 -4.92 -10.58
N SER A 311 -3.65 -4.43 -9.37
CA SER A 311 -4.53 -3.57 -8.59
C SER A 311 -4.70 -2.19 -9.26
N TYR A 312 -5.87 -1.58 -9.05
CA TYR A 312 -6.15 -0.23 -9.53
C TYR A 312 -5.45 0.83 -8.69
N VAL A 313 -5.01 1.89 -9.35
CA VAL A 313 -4.64 3.14 -8.68
C VAL A 313 -5.89 3.78 -8.09
N HIS A 314 -6.92 3.94 -8.92
CA HIS A 314 -8.24 4.46 -8.53
C HIS A 314 -9.25 4.07 -9.63
N PRO A 315 -10.44 3.54 -9.34
CA PRO A 315 -11.40 3.10 -10.38
C PRO A 315 -11.71 4.18 -11.41
N LEU A 316 -11.93 5.42 -10.96
CA LEU A 316 -12.24 6.58 -11.81
C LEU A 316 -11.01 7.24 -12.48
N ASN A 317 -9.81 6.62 -12.43
CA ASN A 317 -8.61 7.19 -13.05
C ASN A 317 -8.02 6.25 -14.12
N PRO A 318 -8.67 6.14 -15.29
CA PRO A 318 -8.29 5.17 -16.32
C PRO A 318 -6.87 5.41 -16.85
N VAL A 319 -6.45 6.67 -16.99
CA VAL A 319 -5.10 7.01 -17.48
C VAL A 319 -4.01 6.53 -16.53
N ARG A 320 -4.16 6.75 -15.21
CA ARG A 320 -3.20 6.21 -14.23
C ARG A 320 -3.24 4.71 -14.14
N ASN A 321 -4.42 4.10 -14.20
CA ASN A 321 -4.56 2.65 -14.19
C ASN A 321 -3.85 2.02 -15.40
N HIS A 322 -3.90 2.68 -16.57
CA HIS A 322 -3.17 2.24 -17.75
C HIS A 322 -1.66 2.43 -17.59
N VAL A 323 -1.19 3.63 -17.23
CA VAL A 323 0.25 3.94 -17.13
C VAL A 323 0.94 3.11 -16.06
N TYR A 324 0.31 2.96 -14.89
CA TYR A 324 0.84 2.24 -13.73
C TYR A 324 0.24 0.84 -13.58
N GLY A 325 -0.34 0.29 -14.65
CA GLY A 325 -0.92 -1.06 -14.64
C GLY A 325 0.15 -2.10 -14.34
N ASN A 326 1.28 -2.03 -15.05
CA ASN A 326 2.43 -2.90 -14.85
C ASN A 326 3.51 -2.19 -14.01
N MET A 327 3.53 -2.42 -12.70
CA MET A 327 4.53 -1.83 -11.80
C MET A 327 5.92 -2.42 -11.96
N GLU A 328 6.05 -3.65 -12.45
CA GLU A 328 7.34 -4.28 -12.72
C GLU A 328 8.13 -3.54 -13.79
N ALA A 329 7.45 -2.94 -14.78
CA ALA A 329 8.11 -2.08 -15.77
C ALA A 329 8.83 -0.88 -15.13
N PHE A 330 8.44 -0.46 -13.92
CA PHE A 330 9.06 0.63 -13.18
C PHE A 330 10.13 0.15 -12.18
N ALA A 331 10.26 -1.17 -11.97
CA ALA A 331 11.13 -1.74 -10.95
C ALA A 331 12.60 -1.44 -11.23
N ASP A 332 13.26 -0.78 -10.29
CA ASP A 332 14.72 -0.61 -10.24
C ASP A 332 15.42 -1.92 -9.85
N VAL A 333 14.76 -2.71 -8.98
CA VAL A 333 15.23 -4.01 -8.52
C VAL A 333 14.09 -5.02 -8.54
N VAL A 334 14.38 -6.23 -8.99
CA VAL A 334 13.49 -7.39 -8.94
C VAL A 334 14.14 -8.46 -8.08
N VAL A 335 13.39 -8.93 -7.08
CA VAL A 335 13.77 -10.02 -6.19
C VAL A 335 12.91 -11.23 -6.55
N GLU A 336 13.55 -12.35 -6.89
CA GLU A 336 12.87 -13.58 -7.28
C GLU A 336 13.51 -14.80 -6.62
N VAL A 337 12.75 -15.89 -6.44
CA VAL A 337 13.30 -17.17 -6.00
C VAL A 337 13.22 -18.11 -7.20
N PRO A 338 14.35 -18.42 -7.86
CA PRO A 338 14.34 -19.28 -9.04
C PRO A 338 13.73 -20.66 -8.75
N ALA A 339 13.06 -21.25 -9.74
CA ALA A 339 12.53 -22.60 -9.62
C ALA A 339 13.65 -23.59 -9.25
N GLY A 340 13.39 -24.44 -8.27
CA GLY A 340 14.40 -25.38 -7.76
C GLY A 340 15.42 -24.75 -6.78
N SER A 341 15.26 -23.47 -6.42
CA SER A 341 16.04 -22.80 -5.37
C SER A 341 15.21 -22.55 -4.11
N ASP A 342 15.88 -22.52 -2.96
CA ASP A 342 15.34 -22.00 -1.70
C ASP A 342 15.87 -20.60 -1.37
N ALA A 343 16.64 -19.97 -2.27
CA ALA A 343 17.27 -18.68 -2.04
C ALA A 343 16.75 -17.62 -3.02
N ALA A 344 16.49 -16.42 -2.50
CA ALA A 344 16.15 -15.28 -3.32
C ALA A 344 17.38 -14.72 -4.04
N VAL A 345 17.19 -14.33 -5.30
CA VAL A 345 18.15 -13.64 -6.16
C VAL A 345 17.65 -12.21 -6.35
N VAL A 346 18.54 -11.25 -6.15
CA VAL A 346 18.28 -9.82 -6.36
C VAL A 346 18.92 -9.41 -7.69
N SER A 347 18.12 -8.83 -8.58
CA SER A 347 18.56 -8.38 -9.90
C SER A 347 18.23 -6.90 -10.09
N ARG A 348 19.17 -6.13 -10.63
CA ARG A 348 18.95 -4.73 -10.97
C ARG A 348 18.40 -4.62 -12.39
N ASN A 349 17.36 -3.82 -12.56
CA ASN A 349 16.88 -3.41 -13.88
C ASN A 349 17.73 -2.25 -14.40
N PRO A 350 18.40 -2.38 -15.55
CA PRO A 350 19.21 -1.28 -16.10
C PRO A 350 18.38 -0.12 -16.63
N SER A 351 17.11 -0.35 -16.99
CA SER A 351 16.26 0.62 -17.69
C SER A 351 14.82 0.64 -17.18
N PRO A 352 14.60 0.93 -15.89
CA PRO A 352 13.25 1.05 -15.33
C PRO A 352 12.48 2.21 -16.00
N ARG A 353 11.21 1.95 -16.31
CA ARG A 353 10.26 3.00 -16.75
C ARG A 353 10.12 4.04 -15.63
N ARG A 354 9.93 5.30 -16.01
CA ARG A 354 9.74 6.42 -15.09
C ARG A 354 8.38 7.10 -15.28
N PRO A 355 7.86 7.81 -14.25
CA PRO A 355 6.65 8.60 -14.39
C PRO A 355 6.71 9.54 -15.60
N PRO A 356 5.70 9.54 -16.49
CA PRO A 356 5.69 10.42 -17.65
C PRO A 356 5.68 11.89 -17.23
N ARG A 357 6.56 12.71 -17.82
CA ARG A 357 6.66 14.16 -17.51
C ARG A 357 5.38 14.94 -17.82
N TRP A 358 4.54 14.44 -18.73
CA TRP A 358 3.25 15.06 -19.08
C TRP A 358 2.16 14.80 -18.04
N MET A 359 2.32 13.82 -17.14
CA MET A 359 1.28 13.40 -16.19
C MET A 359 0.75 14.53 -15.30
N PRO A 360 1.57 15.43 -14.73
CA PRO A 360 1.07 16.55 -13.94
C PRO A 360 0.21 17.52 -14.77
N TYR A 361 0.61 17.80 -16.01
CA TYR A 361 -0.11 18.68 -16.93
C TYR A 361 -1.45 18.08 -17.34
N TRP A 362 -1.50 16.78 -17.63
CA TRP A 362 -2.76 16.10 -17.93
C TRP A 362 -3.74 16.21 -16.76
N ARG A 363 -3.29 16.07 -15.51
CA ARG A 363 -4.15 16.28 -14.34
C ARG A 363 -4.66 17.71 -14.27
N ALA A 364 -3.78 18.69 -14.46
CA ALA A 364 -4.16 20.09 -14.47
C ALA A 364 -5.16 20.40 -15.60
N ALA A 365 -5.02 19.79 -16.78
CA ALA A 365 -5.92 19.98 -17.91
C ALA A 365 -7.27 19.30 -17.71
N VAL A 366 -7.30 18.05 -17.26
CA VAL A 366 -8.55 17.29 -17.05
C VAL A 366 -9.37 17.84 -15.88
N ILE A 367 -8.71 18.35 -14.84
CA ILE A 367 -9.40 18.94 -13.69
C ILE A 367 -9.68 20.43 -13.94
N GLY A 368 -8.66 21.18 -14.36
CA GLY A 368 -8.73 22.62 -14.54
C GLY A 368 -9.50 23.06 -15.78
N GLY A 369 -9.45 22.31 -16.89
CA GLY A 369 -10.15 22.64 -18.12
C GLY A 369 -11.67 22.73 -17.92
N PRO A 370 -12.34 21.66 -17.44
CA PRO A 370 -13.76 21.71 -17.12
C PRO A 370 -14.09 22.75 -16.06
N THR A 371 -13.22 22.97 -15.07
CA THR A 371 -13.39 24.02 -14.05
C THR A 371 -13.43 25.41 -14.68
N LEU A 372 -12.48 25.73 -15.56
CA LEU A 372 -12.42 27.03 -16.23
C LEU A 372 -13.59 27.26 -17.18
N VAL A 373 -14.01 26.21 -17.92
CA VAL A 373 -15.20 26.28 -18.78
C VAL A 373 -16.46 26.53 -17.96
N LEU A 374 -16.60 25.85 -16.81
CA LEU A 374 -17.75 26.05 -15.92
C LEU A 374 -17.74 27.43 -15.24
N VAL A 375 -16.58 27.91 -14.78
CA VAL A 375 -16.46 29.27 -14.20
C VAL A 375 -16.77 30.32 -15.26
N GLY A 376 -16.22 30.20 -16.47
CA GLY A 376 -16.51 31.12 -17.57
C GLY A 376 -17.97 31.08 -18.03
N ALA A 377 -18.62 29.90 -17.99
CA ALA A 377 -20.05 29.79 -18.26
C ALA A 377 -20.90 30.38 -17.12
N VAL A 378 -20.47 30.25 -15.87
CA VAL A 378 -21.10 30.81 -14.67
C VAL A 378 -21.09 32.35 -14.70
N ASP A 379 -20.00 32.96 -15.16
CA ASP A 379 -19.93 34.43 -15.33
C ASP A 379 -20.94 34.95 -16.38
N HIS A 380 -21.46 34.08 -17.25
CA HIS A 380 -22.51 34.41 -18.22
C HIS A 380 -23.94 34.10 -17.75
N ILE A 381 -24.16 33.45 -16.60
CA ILE A 381 -25.49 33.00 -16.13
C ILE A 381 -26.16 33.98 -15.14
N GLY A 382 -25.56 35.17 -14.90
CA GLY A 382 -26.16 36.17 -14.02
C GLY A 382 -26.10 35.79 -12.53
N PRO A 383 -26.92 36.39 -11.65
CA PRO A 383 -26.67 36.43 -10.20
C PRO A 383 -26.71 35.07 -9.46
N MET A 384 -27.12 33.98 -10.10
CA MET A 384 -27.12 32.63 -9.52
C MET A 384 -25.84 31.81 -9.79
N GLY A 385 -24.99 32.27 -10.71
CA GLY A 385 -23.74 31.60 -11.08
C GLY A 385 -22.80 31.25 -9.90
N PRO A 386 -22.57 32.15 -8.92
CA PRO A 386 -21.61 31.91 -7.84
C PRO A 386 -21.94 30.69 -6.96
N MET A 387 -23.23 30.38 -6.77
CA MET A 387 -23.65 29.26 -5.92
C MET A 387 -23.44 27.90 -6.59
N ALA A 388 -23.68 27.81 -7.90
CA ALA A 388 -23.45 26.60 -8.68
C ALA A 388 -21.95 26.27 -8.79
N ALA A 389 -21.10 27.30 -8.98
CA ALA A 389 -19.65 27.13 -8.96
C ALA A 389 -19.12 26.62 -7.61
N ALA A 390 -19.67 27.14 -6.49
CA ALA A 390 -19.27 26.71 -5.15
C ALA A 390 -19.60 25.23 -4.86
N ILE A 391 -20.79 24.76 -5.27
CA ILE A 391 -21.20 23.35 -5.11
C ILE A 391 -20.29 22.43 -5.93
N TRP A 392 -19.98 22.81 -7.17
CA TRP A 392 -19.16 21.98 -8.07
C TRP A 392 -17.68 21.95 -7.65
N LEU A 393 -17.12 23.08 -7.24
CA LEU A 393 -15.77 23.15 -6.67
C LEU A 393 -15.66 22.32 -5.39
N GLY A 394 -16.68 22.34 -4.53
CA GLY A 394 -16.75 21.50 -3.33
C GLY A 394 -16.74 20.00 -3.65
N ALA A 395 -17.47 19.57 -4.67
CA ALA A 395 -17.54 18.17 -5.09
C ALA A 395 -16.22 17.66 -5.70
N ASN A 396 -15.56 18.45 -6.56
CA ASN A 396 -14.27 18.08 -7.13
C ASN A 396 -13.11 18.15 -6.14
N TRP A 397 -13.20 19.03 -5.14
CA TRP A 397 -12.23 19.05 -4.05
C TRP A 397 -12.27 17.75 -3.22
N TRP A 398 -13.44 17.13 -3.10
CA TRP A 398 -13.63 15.88 -2.35
C TRP A 398 -13.20 14.62 -3.13
N LEU A 399 -13.34 14.63 -4.45
CA LEU A 399 -12.98 13.52 -5.35
C LEU A 399 -11.47 13.41 -5.63
N HIS A 400 -10.68 14.35 -5.12
CA HIS A 400 -9.25 14.34 -5.26
C HIS A 400 -8.61 14.12 -3.90
#